data_AF-A0AAU9GAA7-F1
#
_entry.id   AF-A0AAU9GAA7-F1
#
_cell.length_a   1.000
_cell.length_b   1.000
_cell.length_c   1.000
_cell.angle_alpha   90.00
_cell.angle_beta   90.00
_cell.angle_gamma   90.00
#
_symmetry.space_group_name_H-M   'P 1'
#
loop_
_entity.id
_entity.type
_entity.pdbx_description
1 polymer ?
#
loop_
_entity_poly.entity_id
_entity_poly.type
_entity_poly.pdbx_seq_one_letter_code
_entity_poly.pdbx_strand_id
1 'polypeptide(L)'
;MLIVWLVIASTLSRCIRATTTISIPITTQDIIAGDVFFEIISPQDLEYTYRLRPAKDFGITFSEKHEGVPLVLTDPPDACQKLRNTRDLHGSIALMDRGECSFLAKTLQAEMAGAVGAIITEYNPNSPEFEHYIEMIHDNTNRDASIPAGFLLGKNGVIIRSTLQRLKRVHALINIPVNLTFIPPSKINHPPWLGW
;
A
#
# COMPACT_ATOMS: atom_id res chain seq x y z
N MET A 1 -58.81 41.15 35.58
CA MET A 1 -59.52 40.54 34.42
C MET A 1 -58.47 40.31 33.33
N LEU A 2 -57.75 39.19 33.41
CA LEU A 2 -57.96 37.97 32.60
C LEU A 2 -57.50 38.15 31.15
N ILE A 3 -56.24 37.79 30.84
CA ILE A 3 -55.87 37.31 29.51
C ILE A 3 -54.95 36.09 29.70
N VAL A 4 -55.36 35.03 29.00
CA VAL A 4 -55.04 33.62 29.17
C VAL A 4 -53.75 33.25 28.44
N TRP A 5 -52.95 32.40 29.09
CA TRP A 5 -51.80 31.72 28.50
C TRP A 5 -52.24 30.71 27.43
N LEU A 6 -51.63 30.76 26.23
CA LEU A 6 -51.67 29.64 25.28
C LEU A 6 -50.25 29.11 25.08
N VAL A 7 -49.98 27.98 25.74
CA VAL A 7 -48.80 27.15 25.55
C VAL A 7 -49.09 26.21 24.39
N ILE A 8 -48.37 26.36 23.27
CA ILE A 8 -48.44 25.41 22.17
C ILE A 8 -47.36 24.36 22.42
N ALA A 9 -47.76 23.22 22.98
CA ALA A 9 -46.90 22.05 23.12
C ALA A 9 -46.77 21.35 21.76
N SER A 10 -45.65 21.54 21.07
CA SER A 10 -45.29 20.75 19.89
C SER A 10 -44.93 19.33 20.32
N THR A 11 -45.75 18.35 19.93
CA THR A 11 -45.52 16.94 20.19
C THR A 11 -44.32 16.43 19.39
N LEU A 12 -43.25 16.03 20.09
CA LEU A 12 -42.11 15.31 19.50
C LEU A 12 -42.59 13.96 18.95
N SER A 13 -42.72 13.84 17.63
CA SER A 13 -42.77 12.54 16.96
C SER A 13 -41.39 11.89 17.06
N ARG A 14 -41.22 10.96 18.00
CA ARG A 14 -40.07 10.04 18.06
C ARG A 14 -40.17 9.06 16.89
N CYS A 15 -39.52 9.39 15.78
CA CYS A 15 -39.13 8.38 14.79
C CYS A 15 -37.89 7.64 15.34
N ILE A 16 -38.09 6.46 15.93
CA ILE A 16 -37.00 5.54 16.23
C ILE A 16 -36.56 4.96 14.88
N ARG A 17 -35.57 5.58 14.24
CA ARG A 17 -34.83 4.94 13.15
C ARG A 17 -33.96 3.87 13.78
N ALA A 18 -34.41 2.62 13.74
CA ALA A 18 -33.54 1.48 13.93
C ALA A 18 -32.52 1.50 12.78
N THR A 19 -31.32 1.96 13.06
CA THR A 19 -30.20 1.88 12.13
C THR A 19 -29.74 0.43 12.10
N THR A 20 -30.35 -0.38 11.25
CA THR A 20 -29.81 -1.70 10.90
C THR A 20 -28.51 -1.45 10.16
N THR A 21 -27.39 -1.53 10.86
CA THR A 21 -26.07 -1.65 10.24
C THR A 21 -26.03 -2.99 9.53
N ILE A 22 -26.35 -3.00 8.24
CA ILE A 22 -26.11 -4.13 7.36
C ILE A 22 -24.60 -4.18 7.16
N SER A 23 -23.89 -4.94 7.99
CA SER A 23 -22.52 -5.33 7.71
C SER A 23 -22.56 -6.38 6.60
N ILE A 24 -22.49 -5.93 5.35
CA ILE A 24 -22.26 -6.83 4.23
C ILE A 24 -20.90 -7.52 4.50
N PRO A 25 -20.83 -8.86 4.56
CA PRO A 25 -19.56 -9.54 4.72
C PRO A 25 -18.74 -9.28 3.45
N ILE A 26 -17.69 -8.49 3.57
CA ILE A 26 -16.73 -8.23 2.50
C ILE A 26 -16.11 -9.59 2.13
N THR A 27 -16.31 -10.04 0.90
CA THR A 27 -15.77 -11.33 0.45
C THR A 27 -14.29 -11.18 0.12
N THR A 28 -13.52 -12.27 0.17
CA THR A 28 -12.11 -12.26 -0.29
C THR A 28 -12.00 -11.77 -1.73
N GLN A 29 -13.01 -12.03 -2.57
CA GLN A 29 -13.05 -11.58 -3.97
C GLN A 29 -13.20 -10.06 -4.08
N ASP A 30 -13.95 -9.41 -3.18
CA ASP A 30 -14.07 -7.94 -3.13
C ASP A 30 -12.78 -7.25 -2.64
N ILE A 31 -11.95 -7.97 -1.87
CA ILE A 31 -10.63 -7.50 -1.37
C ILE A 31 -9.52 -7.76 -2.38
N ILE A 32 -9.62 -8.85 -3.17
CA ILE A 32 -8.60 -9.32 -4.12
C ILE A 32 -8.77 -8.73 -5.53
N ALA A 33 -9.97 -8.26 -5.92
CA ALA A 33 -10.21 -7.79 -7.28
C ALA A 33 -9.28 -6.63 -7.66
N GLY A 34 -8.21 -6.98 -8.39
CA GLY A 34 -7.20 -6.05 -8.90
C GLY A 34 -6.01 -5.79 -7.97
N ASP A 35 -5.96 -6.34 -6.76
CA ASP A 35 -4.84 -6.12 -5.84
C ASP A 35 -3.81 -7.25 -5.84
N VAL A 36 -2.57 -6.86 -5.56
CA VAL A 36 -1.42 -7.76 -5.50
C VAL A 36 -1.01 -7.92 -4.06
N PHE A 37 -0.57 -9.11 -3.69
CA PHE A 37 -0.06 -9.38 -2.36
C PHE A 37 1.39 -9.85 -2.46
N PHE A 38 2.20 -9.48 -1.48
CA PHE A 38 3.51 -10.07 -1.26
C PHE A 38 3.63 -10.48 0.20
N GLU A 39 4.56 -11.37 0.51
CA GLU A 39 4.92 -11.68 1.88
C GLU A 39 6.41 -11.43 2.08
N ILE A 40 6.77 -10.96 3.27
CA ILE A 40 8.16 -10.94 3.69
C ILE A 40 8.44 -12.27 4.39
N ILE A 41 9.51 -12.96 3.99
CA ILE A 41 9.97 -14.21 4.63
C ILE A 41 11.18 -13.99 5.53
N SER A 42 11.82 -12.82 5.45
CA SER A 42 12.92 -12.41 6.34
C SER A 42 13.08 -10.89 6.31
N PRO A 43 13.31 -10.20 7.46
CA PRO A 43 13.48 -10.74 8.82
C PRO A 43 12.14 -11.14 9.47
N GLN A 44 12.22 -11.95 10.55
CA GLN A 44 11.05 -12.46 11.29
C GLN A 44 10.15 -11.33 11.83
N ASP A 45 10.73 -10.19 12.25
CA ASP A 45 9.98 -9.00 12.70
C ASP A 45 8.97 -8.47 11.66
N LEU A 46 9.19 -8.79 10.38
CA LEU A 46 8.39 -8.33 9.25
C LEU A 46 7.64 -9.48 8.55
N GLU A 47 7.65 -10.70 9.10
CA GLU A 47 7.11 -11.90 8.44
C GLU A 47 5.57 -11.91 8.41
N TYR A 48 5.01 -11.11 7.49
CA TYR A 48 3.58 -10.91 7.26
C TYR A 48 3.28 -10.83 5.77
N THR A 49 1.99 -10.93 5.43
CA THR A 49 1.43 -10.69 4.10
C THR A 49 0.97 -9.25 3.97
N TYR A 50 1.43 -8.59 2.92
CA TYR A 50 1.18 -7.19 2.62
C TYR A 50 0.38 -7.05 1.33
N ARG A 51 -0.55 -6.10 1.33
CA ARG A 51 -1.36 -5.73 0.16
C ARG A 51 -0.71 -4.57 -0.58
N LEU A 52 -0.73 -4.64 -1.91
CA LEU A 52 -0.31 -3.61 -2.85
C LEU A 52 -1.46 -3.26 -3.78
N ARG A 53 -1.62 -1.96 -4.02
CA ARG A 53 -2.46 -1.42 -5.11
C ARG A 53 -1.58 -1.28 -6.35
N PRO A 54 -1.73 -2.10 -7.41
CA PRO A 54 -0.88 -1.98 -8.59
C PRO A 54 -1.08 -0.63 -9.28
N ALA A 55 -0.08 -0.21 -10.05
CA ALA A 55 -0.20 0.90 -10.99
C ALA A 55 -1.37 0.66 -11.94
N LYS A 56 -2.12 1.73 -12.24
CA LYS A 56 -3.36 1.63 -13.03
C LYS A 56 -3.10 1.54 -14.52
N ASP A 57 -2.21 2.38 -15.03
CA ASP A 57 -2.07 2.70 -16.45
C ASP A 57 -0.62 2.98 -16.88
N PHE A 58 0.36 2.47 -16.11
CA PHE A 58 1.77 2.44 -16.50
C PHE A 58 2.44 1.18 -15.95
N GLY A 59 3.59 0.81 -16.52
CA GLY A 59 4.30 -0.40 -16.11
C GLY A 59 3.62 -1.68 -16.60
N ILE A 60 4.24 -2.81 -16.28
CA ILE A 60 3.64 -4.13 -16.54
C ILE A 60 2.90 -4.66 -15.29
N THR A 61 2.13 -5.71 -15.45
CA THR A 61 1.44 -6.38 -14.34
C THR A 61 2.38 -7.29 -13.55
N PHE A 62 2.14 -7.47 -12.25
CA PHE A 62 2.78 -8.50 -11.42
C PHE A 62 2.33 -9.91 -11.82
N SER A 63 2.84 -10.40 -12.94
CA SER A 63 2.51 -11.71 -13.52
C SER A 63 3.60 -12.75 -13.30
N GLU A 64 4.87 -12.33 -13.30
CA GLU A 64 6.00 -13.18 -12.96
C GLU A 64 6.10 -13.39 -11.45
N LYS A 65 6.34 -14.64 -11.05
CA LYS A 65 6.55 -15.00 -9.66
C LYS A 65 8.03 -14.89 -9.31
N HIS A 66 8.34 -14.07 -8.32
CA HIS A 66 9.64 -13.98 -7.71
C HIS A 66 9.58 -14.55 -6.29
N GLU A 67 10.43 -15.52 -5.99
CA GLU A 67 10.56 -16.14 -4.67
C GLU A 67 11.90 -15.76 -4.04
N GLY A 68 11.89 -15.37 -2.77
CA GLY A 68 13.08 -14.94 -2.04
C GLY A 68 13.81 -13.75 -2.69
N VAL A 69 13.10 -12.89 -3.40
CA VAL A 69 13.70 -11.71 -4.05
C VAL A 69 13.99 -10.62 -3.01
N PRO A 70 15.13 -9.90 -3.09
CA PRO A 70 15.40 -8.81 -2.18
C PRO A 70 14.43 -7.64 -2.37
N LEU A 71 13.86 -7.14 -1.27
CA LEU A 71 13.18 -5.84 -1.19
C LEU A 71 14.16 -4.82 -0.60
N VAL A 72 14.60 -3.87 -1.42
CA VAL A 72 15.73 -2.98 -1.15
C VAL A 72 15.26 -1.54 -1.05
N LEU A 73 15.65 -0.83 0.00
CA LEU A 73 15.38 0.61 0.13
C LEU A 73 16.18 1.38 -0.91
N THR A 74 15.55 2.30 -1.64
CA THR A 74 16.26 3.16 -2.59
C THR A 74 17.10 4.24 -1.89
N ASP A 75 18.19 4.63 -2.53
CA ASP A 75 19.00 5.78 -2.13
C ASP A 75 19.28 6.69 -3.34
N PRO A 76 18.72 7.92 -3.41
CA PRO A 76 17.88 8.57 -2.40
C PRO A 76 16.51 7.88 -2.20
N PRO A 77 15.87 8.06 -1.03
CA PRO A 77 14.59 7.40 -0.72
C PRO A 77 13.46 7.75 -1.67
N ASP A 78 13.44 8.96 -2.24
CA ASP A 78 12.40 9.40 -3.16
C ASP A 78 12.57 8.86 -4.58
N ALA A 79 13.73 8.30 -4.94
CA ALA A 79 14.05 7.87 -6.29
C ALA A 79 13.72 8.91 -7.39
N CYS A 80 13.85 10.21 -7.10
CA CYS A 80 13.62 11.27 -8.10
C CYS A 80 14.89 11.67 -8.86
N GLN A 81 16.03 11.09 -8.46
CA GLN A 81 17.32 11.24 -9.10
C GLN A 81 17.97 9.87 -9.27
N LYS A 82 19.13 9.84 -9.94
CA LYS A 82 19.90 8.62 -10.15
C LYS A 82 20.19 7.92 -8.81
N LEU A 83 19.81 6.66 -8.72
CA LEU A 83 20.01 5.83 -7.52
C LEU A 83 21.50 5.52 -7.32
N ARG A 84 21.96 5.62 -6.06
CA ARG A 84 23.35 5.42 -5.64
C ARG A 84 23.66 3.96 -5.31
N ASN A 85 22.66 3.19 -4.89
CA ASN A 85 22.77 1.80 -4.47
C ASN A 85 22.35 0.79 -5.56
N THR A 86 22.70 1.06 -6.83
CA THR A 86 22.32 0.20 -7.97
C THR A 86 22.79 -1.25 -7.83
N ARG A 87 23.93 -1.47 -7.15
CA ARG A 87 24.44 -2.83 -6.88
C ARG A 87 23.46 -3.67 -6.07
N ASP A 88 22.79 -3.07 -5.09
CA ASP A 88 21.83 -3.78 -4.24
C ASP A 88 20.48 -3.93 -4.95
N LEU A 89 20.15 -2.97 -5.84
CA LEU A 89 18.87 -2.93 -6.57
C LEU A 89 18.80 -3.87 -7.78
N HIS A 90 19.94 -4.25 -8.35
CA HIS A 90 19.95 -5.10 -9.53
C HIS A 90 19.34 -6.48 -9.24
N GLY A 91 18.25 -6.82 -9.94
CA GLY A 91 17.50 -8.06 -9.74
C GLY A 91 16.58 -8.03 -8.50
N SER A 92 16.39 -6.86 -7.88
CA SER A 92 15.61 -6.70 -6.64
C SER A 92 14.25 -6.02 -6.91
N ILE A 93 13.41 -5.98 -5.89
CA ILE A 93 12.26 -5.06 -5.82
C ILE A 93 12.71 -3.79 -5.08
N ALA A 94 12.48 -2.63 -5.67
CA ALA A 94 12.86 -1.35 -5.09
C ALA A 94 11.74 -0.81 -4.17
N LEU A 95 12.06 -0.41 -2.94
CA LEU A 95 11.14 0.25 -2.01
C LEU A 95 11.52 1.72 -1.86
N MET A 96 10.60 2.62 -2.26
CA MET A 96 10.85 4.05 -2.34
C MET A 96 9.69 4.89 -1.77
N ASP A 97 9.99 6.12 -1.40
CA ASP A 97 9.04 7.06 -0.82
C ASP A 97 8.25 7.81 -1.90
N ARG A 98 6.97 8.03 -1.63
CA ARG A 98 6.13 8.97 -2.37
C ARG A 98 6.61 10.41 -2.16
N GLY A 99 6.40 11.27 -3.16
CA GLY A 99 6.70 12.71 -3.12
C GLY A 99 7.65 13.15 -4.24
N GLU A 100 7.86 14.46 -4.37
CA GLU A 100 8.83 15.14 -5.25
C GLU A 100 8.68 14.96 -6.79
N CYS A 101 8.38 13.75 -7.27
CA CYS A 101 8.22 13.44 -8.70
C CYS A 101 7.13 12.37 -8.93
N SER A 102 6.77 12.13 -10.21
CA SER A 102 5.70 11.21 -10.58
C SER A 102 6.01 9.75 -10.23
N PHE A 103 4.97 8.93 -10.02
CA PHE A 103 5.12 7.48 -9.79
C PHE A 103 5.84 6.78 -10.95
N LEU A 104 5.54 7.17 -12.18
CA LEU A 104 6.23 6.66 -13.36
C LEU A 104 7.71 7.04 -13.36
N ALA A 105 8.07 8.30 -13.06
CA ALA A 105 9.47 8.71 -13.00
C ALA A 105 10.27 7.90 -11.96
N LYS A 106 9.69 7.65 -10.79
CA LYS A 106 10.28 6.81 -9.74
C LYS A 106 10.50 5.37 -10.22
N THR A 107 9.49 4.80 -10.87
CA THR A 107 9.54 3.44 -11.42
C THR A 107 10.63 3.31 -12.48
N LEU A 108 10.77 4.30 -13.37
CA LEU A 108 11.86 4.36 -14.35
C LEU A 108 13.25 4.45 -13.70
N GLN A 109 13.41 5.18 -12.59
CA GLN A 109 14.70 5.20 -11.87
C GLN A 109 15.05 3.82 -11.28
N ALA A 110 14.07 3.10 -10.74
CA ALA A 110 14.27 1.74 -10.27
C ALA A 110 14.63 0.78 -11.42
N GLU A 111 13.91 0.86 -12.54
CA GLU A 111 14.20 0.08 -13.74
C GLU A 111 15.63 0.33 -14.26
N MET A 112 16.05 1.58 -14.38
CA MET A 112 17.42 1.92 -14.78
C MET A 112 18.49 1.42 -13.81
N ALA A 113 18.14 1.23 -12.52
CA ALA A 113 19.02 0.63 -11.53
C ALA A 113 19.06 -0.91 -11.60
N GLY A 114 18.27 -1.52 -12.49
CA GLY A 114 18.17 -2.97 -12.69
C GLY A 114 17.17 -3.65 -11.77
N ALA A 115 16.31 -2.91 -11.08
CA ALA A 115 15.23 -3.51 -10.29
C ALA A 115 14.22 -4.21 -11.23
N VAL A 116 13.63 -5.30 -10.75
CA VAL A 116 12.60 -6.08 -11.48
C VAL A 116 11.18 -5.71 -11.04
N GLY A 117 11.04 -4.74 -10.14
CA GLY A 117 9.76 -4.19 -9.71
C GLY A 117 9.94 -3.02 -8.75
N ALA A 118 8.90 -2.22 -8.59
CA ALA A 118 8.88 -1.05 -7.72
C ALA A 118 7.70 -1.09 -6.73
N ILE A 119 7.99 -0.77 -5.47
CA ILE A 119 7.01 -0.56 -4.42
C ILE A 119 7.18 0.86 -3.90
N ILE A 120 6.09 1.63 -3.95
CA ILE A 120 6.08 3.03 -3.53
C ILE A 120 5.19 3.15 -2.29
N THR A 121 5.67 3.85 -1.26
CA THR A 121 4.93 4.03 0.00
C THR A 121 4.88 5.49 0.43
N GLU A 122 3.81 5.89 1.10
CA GLU A 122 3.80 7.15 1.85
C GLU A 122 4.60 6.96 3.16
N TYR A 123 5.73 7.65 3.31
CA TYR A 123 6.57 7.53 4.50
C TYR A 123 6.31 8.63 5.53
N ASN A 124 5.66 9.74 5.15
CA ASN A 124 5.32 10.81 6.07
C ASN A 124 4.07 10.45 6.89
N PRO A 125 4.18 10.19 8.22
CA PRO A 125 3.03 9.81 9.04
C PRO A 125 2.00 10.94 9.20
N ASN A 126 2.39 12.18 8.89
CA ASN A 126 1.50 13.34 8.94
C ASN A 126 0.79 13.60 7.60
N SER A 127 1.06 12.82 6.55
CA SER A 127 0.33 12.93 5.29
C SER A 127 -1.13 12.48 5.50
N PRO A 128 -2.11 13.20 4.94
CA PRO A 128 -3.51 12.74 4.96
C PRO A 128 -3.72 11.43 4.19
N GLU A 129 -2.79 11.05 3.31
CA GLU A 129 -2.82 9.81 2.56
C GLU A 129 -2.10 8.65 3.26
N PHE A 130 -1.49 8.86 4.44
CA PHE A 130 -0.71 7.85 5.15
C PHE A 130 -1.46 6.54 5.43
N GLU A 131 -2.78 6.64 5.67
CA GLU A 131 -3.67 5.52 5.95
C GLU A 131 -4.51 5.08 4.74
N HIS A 132 -4.21 5.59 3.53
CA HIS A 132 -4.99 5.33 2.34
C HIS A 132 -4.16 4.68 1.22
N TYR A 133 -4.77 3.78 0.46
CA TYR A 133 -4.20 3.32 -0.80
C TYR A 133 -4.39 4.39 -1.87
N ILE A 134 -3.31 4.70 -2.58
CA ILE A 134 -3.31 5.65 -3.68
C ILE A 134 -3.36 4.87 -5.00
N GLU A 135 -4.20 5.34 -5.92
CA GLU A 135 -4.17 4.89 -7.31
C GLU A 135 -3.01 5.59 -8.02
N MET A 136 -1.97 4.82 -8.37
CA MET A 136 -0.82 5.37 -9.10
C MET A 136 -1.16 5.46 -10.58
N ILE A 137 -1.16 6.68 -11.11
CA ILE A 137 -1.50 6.97 -12.50
C ILE A 137 -0.27 7.46 -13.29
N HIS A 138 -0.32 7.27 -14.60
CA HIS A 138 0.65 7.74 -15.57
C HIS A 138 0.75 9.27 -15.55
N ASP A 139 1.95 9.79 -15.79
CA ASP A 139 2.21 11.24 -15.80
C ASP A 139 1.97 11.93 -17.15
N ASN A 140 1.23 11.28 -18.06
CA ASN A 140 0.97 11.71 -19.44
C ASN A 140 2.22 12.04 -20.29
N THR A 141 3.41 11.51 -19.94
CA THR A 141 4.59 11.59 -20.82
C THR A 141 4.59 10.48 -21.89
N ASN A 142 5.52 10.54 -22.85
CA ASN A 142 5.66 9.52 -23.89
C ASN A 142 6.56 8.34 -23.47
N ARG A 143 6.72 8.12 -22.16
CA ARG A 143 7.58 7.10 -21.57
C ARG A 143 6.68 6.08 -20.89
N ASP A 144 7.13 4.86 -20.75
CA ASP A 144 6.48 3.85 -19.92
C ASP A 144 7.57 3.00 -19.26
N ALA A 145 7.23 2.38 -18.14
CA ALA A 145 8.13 1.47 -17.44
C ALA A 145 7.93 0.03 -17.92
N SER A 146 8.98 -0.79 -17.94
CA SER A 146 8.87 -2.21 -18.31
C SER A 146 8.80 -3.15 -17.10
N ILE A 147 8.75 -2.60 -15.89
CA ILE A 147 8.67 -3.34 -14.62
C ILE A 147 7.35 -3.05 -13.92
N PRO A 148 6.82 -3.98 -13.10
CA PRO A 148 5.61 -3.75 -12.35
C PRO A 148 5.83 -2.77 -11.19
N ALA A 149 4.79 -1.99 -10.88
CA ALA A 149 4.79 -1.04 -9.77
C ALA A 149 3.55 -1.21 -8.88
N GLY A 150 3.72 -1.11 -7.57
CA GLY A 150 2.63 -1.20 -6.59
C GLY A 150 2.74 -0.17 -5.46
N PHE A 151 1.60 0.35 -5.01
CA PHE A 151 1.52 1.25 -3.87
C PHE A 151 1.28 0.46 -2.59
N LEU A 152 2.14 0.70 -1.60
CA LEU A 152 2.07 0.12 -0.27
C LEU A 152 1.52 1.14 0.71
N LEU A 153 0.64 0.68 1.60
CA LEU A 153 0.08 1.50 2.68
C LEU A 153 1.17 2.09 3.57
N GLY A 154 1.06 3.37 3.93
CA GLY A 154 2.13 4.11 4.60
C GLY A 154 2.58 3.50 5.93
N LYS A 155 1.64 3.03 6.75
CA LYS A 155 1.95 2.29 7.99
C LYS A 155 2.89 1.11 7.76
N ASN A 156 2.66 0.33 6.71
CA ASN A 156 3.51 -0.81 6.37
C ASN A 156 4.90 -0.34 5.92
N GLY A 157 4.97 0.66 5.05
CA GLY A 157 6.24 1.21 4.57
C GLY A 157 7.13 1.76 5.69
N VAL A 158 6.54 2.51 6.63
CA VAL A 158 7.26 3.04 7.80
C VAL A 158 7.85 1.91 8.65
N ILE A 159 7.05 0.87 8.93
CA ILE A 159 7.50 -0.24 9.78
C ILE A 159 8.56 -1.09 9.07
N ILE A 160 8.40 -1.37 7.77
CA ILE A 160 9.42 -2.08 6.98
C ILE A 160 10.73 -1.28 6.98
N ARG A 161 10.70 0.00 6.61
CA ARG A 161 11.89 0.84 6.55
C ARG A 161 12.59 0.93 7.91
N SER A 162 11.86 1.33 8.95
CA SER A 162 12.42 1.52 10.29
C SER A 162 12.98 0.22 10.86
N THR A 163 12.34 -0.92 10.59
CA THR A 163 12.82 -2.24 11.02
C THR A 163 14.10 -2.65 10.29
N LEU A 164 14.17 -2.49 8.96
CA LEU A 164 15.39 -2.77 8.20
C LEU A 164 16.56 -1.90 8.66
N GLN A 165 16.32 -0.61 8.89
CA GLN A 165 17.33 0.32 9.41
C GLN A 165 17.80 -0.05 10.82
N ARG A 166 16.87 -0.34 11.73
CA ARG A 166 17.16 -0.78 13.10
C ARG A 166 17.98 -2.06 13.13
N LEU A 167 17.63 -3.03 12.28
CA LEU A 167 18.33 -4.31 12.15
C LEU A 167 19.60 -4.22 11.30
N LYS A 168 19.91 -3.05 10.72
CA LYS A 168 21.03 -2.84 9.79
C LYS A 168 21.04 -3.85 8.65
N ARG A 169 19.85 -4.16 8.10
CA ARG A 169 19.67 -5.05 6.96
C ARG A 169 19.62 -4.24 5.68
N VAL A 170 20.32 -4.71 4.65
CA VAL A 170 20.30 -4.10 3.31
C VAL A 170 18.96 -4.32 2.63
N HIS A 171 18.33 -5.47 2.88
CA HIS A 171 17.05 -5.86 2.27
C HIS A 171 16.22 -6.75 3.20
N ALA A 172 14.92 -6.84 2.89
CA ALA A 172 14.08 -7.97 3.28
C ALA A 172 14.07 -9.00 2.13
N LEU A 173 13.74 -10.26 2.40
CA LEU A 173 13.47 -11.26 1.37
C LEU A 173 11.96 -11.43 1.25
N ILE A 174 11.44 -11.42 0.02
CA ILE A 174 10.00 -11.46 -0.22
C ILE A 174 9.61 -12.48 -1.28
N ASN A 175 8.35 -12.94 -1.23
CA ASN A 175 7.69 -13.62 -2.35
C ASN A 175 6.61 -12.71 -2.93
N ILE A 176 6.59 -12.55 -4.26
CA ILE A 176 5.61 -11.69 -4.96
C ILE A 176 5.36 -12.20 -6.40
N PRO A 177 4.11 -12.23 -6.89
CA PRO A 177 2.87 -12.15 -6.11
C PRO A 177 2.62 -13.43 -5.31
N VAL A 178 1.91 -13.32 -4.18
CA VAL A 178 1.37 -14.49 -3.46
C VAL A 178 -0.07 -14.79 -3.90
N ASN A 179 -0.38 -16.09 -4.06
CA ASN A 179 -1.72 -16.53 -4.45
C ASN A 179 -2.61 -16.71 -3.22
N LEU A 180 -3.59 -15.82 -3.06
CA LEU A 180 -4.56 -15.84 -1.97
C LEU A 180 -5.99 -16.22 -2.41
N THR A 181 -6.19 -16.68 -3.65
CA THR A 181 -7.53 -16.90 -4.25
C THR A 181 -8.43 -17.79 -3.40
N PHE A 182 -7.87 -18.80 -2.75
CA PHE A 182 -8.61 -19.77 -1.93
C PHE A 182 -8.33 -19.64 -0.43
N ILE A 183 -7.68 -18.54 -0.01
CA ILE A 183 -7.32 -18.31 1.39
C ILE A 183 -8.37 -17.40 2.04
N PRO A 184 -9.10 -17.85 3.08
CA PRO A 184 -10.02 -17.00 3.81
C PRO A 184 -9.30 -15.77 4.40
N PRO A 185 -9.92 -14.58 4.48
CA PRO A 185 -9.24 -13.38 4.96
C PRO A 185 -8.73 -13.51 6.40
N SER A 186 -9.40 -14.33 7.22
CA SER A 186 -9.01 -14.64 8.60
C SER A 186 -7.80 -15.58 8.74
N LYS A 187 -7.35 -16.18 7.64
CA LYS A 187 -6.18 -17.07 7.60
C LYS A 187 -4.94 -16.42 7.01
N ILE A 188 -5.07 -15.21 6.45
CA ILE A 188 -3.93 -14.44 5.96
C ILE A 188 -3.15 -13.92 7.18
N ASN A 189 -1.82 -14.07 7.14
CA ASN A 189 -0.93 -13.59 8.20
C ASN A 189 -0.71 -12.08 8.08
N HIS A 190 -1.67 -11.30 8.56
CA HIS A 190 -1.62 -9.87 8.36
C HIS A 190 -0.77 -9.12 9.40
N PRO A 191 -0.26 -7.92 9.06
CA PRO A 191 0.52 -7.12 9.99
C PRO A 191 -0.32 -6.66 11.20
N PRO A 192 0.18 -6.82 12.43
CA PRO A 192 -0.61 -6.57 13.65
C PRO A 192 -0.94 -5.09 13.89
N TRP A 193 -0.27 -4.17 13.20
CA TRP A 193 -0.43 -2.72 13.37
C TRP A 193 -1.53 -2.08 12.50
N LEU A 194 -2.21 -2.84 11.65
CA LEU A 194 -3.20 -2.27 10.74
C LEU A 194 -4.57 -2.01 11.39
N GLY A 195 -4.84 -2.55 12.59
CA GLY A 195 -6.14 -2.43 13.26
C GLY A 195 -7.23 -3.18 12.48
N TRP A 196 -7.73 -4.28 13.03
CA TRP A 196 -8.73 -5.13 12.39
C TRP A 196 -10.13 -4.75 12.84
#